data_AF-A0A3Q8S4P9-F1
#
_entry.id   AF-A0A3Q8S4P9-F1
#
_cell.length_a   1.000
_cell.length_b   1.000
_cell.length_c   1.000
_cell.angle_alpha   90.00
_cell.angle_beta   90.00
_cell.angle_gamma   90.00
#
_symmetry.space_group_name_H-M   'P 1'
#
loop_
_entity.id
_entity.type
_entity.pdbx_description
1 polymer ?
#
loop_
_entity_poly.entity_id
_entity_poly.type
_entity_poly.pdbx_seq_one_letter_code
_entity_poly.pdbx_strand_id
1 'polypeptide(L)'
;MEPIRRIDDFFTNLDFTHEDFRYQLGYAGSGTVPEELLKSSDFNDQSLRQWQDKQINITNSLEEIKEQSIFNSLDRIHKRSVTKRATNFVPMNGCCVVGSRRLFVSTDGDFFACERVGNSPSIGNVNQGIIEEKIYSKYV
;
A
#
# COMPACT_ATOMS: atom_id res chain seq x y z
N MET A 1 -16.23 -7.59 15.70
CA MET A 1 -17.21 -7.00 14.75
C MET A 1 -18.19 -6.07 15.43
N GLU A 2 -18.81 -6.43 16.57
CA GLU A 2 -19.76 -5.57 17.30
C GLU A 2 -19.28 -4.12 17.56
N PRO A 3 -18.01 -3.86 17.96
CA PRO A 3 -17.55 -2.49 18.20
C PRO A 3 -17.53 -1.62 16.93
N ILE A 4 -17.14 -2.20 15.79
CA ILE A 4 -17.05 -1.49 14.50
C ILE A 4 -18.44 -1.11 14.01
N ARG A 5 -19.40 -2.04 14.13
CA ARG A 5 -20.80 -1.79 13.77
C ARG A 5 -21.40 -0.65 14.59
N ARG A 6 -21.13 -0.59 15.90
CA ARG A 6 -21.61 0.52 16.74
C ARG A 6 -21.08 1.88 16.30
N ILE A 7 -19.82 1.95 15.87
CA ILE A 7 -19.23 3.19 15.33
C ILE A 7 -19.91 3.55 14.00
N ASP A 8 -20.12 2.57 13.13
CA ASP A 8 -20.77 2.79 11.85
C ASP A 8 -22.22 3.28 11.98
N ASP A 9 -22.99 2.62 12.86
CA ASP A 9 -24.36 2.98 13.18
C ASP A 9 -24.43 4.39 13.80
N PHE A 10 -23.46 4.76 14.63
CA PHE A 10 -23.41 6.09 15.23
C PHE A 10 -23.29 7.19 14.17
N PHE A 11 -22.30 7.12 13.28
CA PHE A 11 -22.07 8.16 12.28
C PHE A 11 -23.11 8.17 11.16
N THR A 12 -23.71 7.03 10.85
CA THR A 12 -24.76 6.92 9.83
C THR A 12 -26.08 7.55 10.29
N ASN A 13 -26.37 7.55 11.59
CA ASN A 13 -27.64 8.03 12.15
C ASN A 13 -27.49 9.37 12.89
N LEU A 14 -26.57 10.24 12.49
CA LEU A 14 -26.45 11.58 13.07
C LEU A 14 -27.47 12.53 12.45
N ASP A 15 -28.29 13.16 13.28
CA ASP A 15 -29.39 14.04 12.84
C ASP A 15 -28.93 15.42 12.33
N PHE A 16 -27.66 15.77 12.52
CA PHE A 16 -27.13 17.13 12.30
C PHE A 16 -26.06 17.21 11.22
N THR A 17 -25.90 16.16 10.41
CA THR A 17 -24.90 16.13 9.35
C THR A 17 -25.41 16.79 8.06
N HIS A 18 -24.52 17.43 7.32
CA HIS A 18 -24.82 17.95 5.98
C HIS A 18 -25.11 16.79 5.02
N GLU A 19 -25.88 17.00 3.96
CA GLU A 19 -26.22 15.96 2.97
C GLU A 19 -24.96 15.30 2.35
N ASP A 20 -23.88 16.07 2.23
CA ASP A 20 -22.57 15.61 1.72
C ASP A 20 -21.61 15.10 2.80
N PHE A 21 -22.08 14.87 4.02
CA PHE A 21 -21.23 14.37 5.09
C PHE A 21 -20.75 12.95 4.78
N ARG A 22 -19.44 12.77 4.78
CA ARG A 22 -18.78 11.48 4.57
C ARG A 22 -17.75 11.27 5.67
N TYR A 23 -17.63 10.03 6.11
CA TYR A 23 -16.60 9.62 7.05
C TYR A 23 -15.92 8.35 6.57
N GLN A 24 -14.71 8.13 7.05
CA GLN A 24 -13.91 6.95 6.74
C GLN A 24 -13.49 6.29 8.05
N LEU A 25 -13.38 4.97 8.00
CA LEU A 25 -12.86 4.15 9.09
C LEU A 25 -11.49 3.60 8.68
N GLY A 26 -10.55 3.66 9.60
CA GLY A 26 -9.19 3.18 9.40
C GLY A 26 -8.55 2.82 10.73
N TYR A 27 -7.52 1.99 10.68
CA TYR A 27 -6.66 1.76 11.83
C TYR A 27 -5.90 3.05 12.16
N ALA A 28 -5.63 3.24 13.45
CA ALA A 28 -4.84 4.38 13.91
C ALA A 28 -3.46 4.38 13.22
N GLY A 29 -3.03 5.56 12.79
CA GLY A 29 -1.72 5.74 12.17
C GLY A 29 -0.59 5.51 13.18
N SER A 30 0.60 5.17 12.68
CA SER A 30 1.80 5.07 13.53
C SER A 30 2.04 6.39 14.28
N GLY A 31 2.30 6.30 15.58
CA GLY A 31 2.53 7.47 16.45
C GLY A 31 1.27 8.25 16.85
N THR A 32 0.07 7.81 16.45
CA THR A 32 -1.20 8.45 16.86
C THR A 32 -1.85 7.79 18.06
N VAL A 33 -1.41 6.58 18.43
CA VAL A 33 -1.90 5.82 19.58
C VAL A 33 -1.11 6.21 20.83
N PRO A 34 -1.77 6.65 21.92
CA PRO A 34 -1.11 6.90 23.20
C PRO A 34 -0.32 5.69 23.69
N GLU A 35 0.86 5.91 24.28
CA GLU A 35 1.76 4.83 24.72
C GLU A 35 1.10 3.84 25.70
N GLU A 36 0.20 4.35 26.54
CA GLU A 36 -0.58 3.56 27.51
C GLU A 36 -1.43 2.48 26.82
N LEU A 37 -1.98 2.81 25.64
CA LEU A 37 -2.85 1.92 24.87
C LEU A 37 -2.06 0.96 23.98
N LEU A 38 -0.78 1.25 23.68
CA LEU A 38 0.08 0.36 22.89
C LEU A 38 0.29 -0.99 23.59
N LYS A 39 0.36 -1.01 24.92
CA LYS A 39 0.55 -2.25 25.71
C LYS A 39 -0.61 -3.23 25.59
N SER A 40 -1.82 -2.70 25.36
CA SER A 40 -3.05 -3.47 25.17
C SER A 40 -3.44 -3.63 23.69
N SER A 41 -2.62 -3.14 22.77
CA SER A 41 -2.93 -3.17 21.34
C SER A 41 -2.60 -4.54 20.75
N ASP A 42 -3.56 -5.12 20.03
CA ASP A 42 -3.31 -6.26 19.15
C ASP A 42 -2.93 -5.76 17.75
N PHE A 43 -1.63 -5.76 17.47
CA PHE A 43 -1.09 -5.31 16.17
C PHE A 43 -1.43 -6.25 15.01
N ASN A 44 -1.94 -7.45 15.29
CA ASN A 44 -2.40 -8.40 14.28
C ASN A 44 -3.91 -8.37 14.08
N ASP A 45 -4.64 -7.46 14.75
CA ASP A 45 -6.08 -7.35 14.55
C ASP A 45 -6.39 -7.00 13.08
N GLN A 46 -7.31 -7.78 12.51
CA GLN A 46 -7.84 -7.55 11.17
C GLN A 46 -9.36 -7.37 11.18
N SER A 47 -9.96 -7.17 12.36
CA SER A 47 -11.42 -7.11 12.49
C SER A 47 -12.07 -5.98 11.69
N LEU A 48 -11.44 -4.80 11.63
CA LEU A 48 -11.90 -3.67 10.81
C LEU A 48 -11.77 -4.00 9.32
N ARG A 49 -10.63 -4.56 8.91
CA ARG A 49 -10.39 -4.94 7.52
C ARG A 49 -11.40 -5.98 7.03
N GLN A 50 -11.60 -7.04 7.82
CA GLN A 50 -12.58 -8.10 7.52
C GLN A 50 -14.01 -7.57 7.47
N TRP A 51 -14.36 -6.57 8.30
CA TRP A 51 -15.65 -5.92 8.24
C TRP A 51 -15.81 -5.07 6.97
N GLN A 52 -14.78 -4.27 6.62
CA GLN A 52 -14.76 -3.45 5.39
C GLN A 52 -14.86 -4.31 4.13
N ASP A 53 -14.11 -5.41 4.05
CA ASP A 53 -14.17 -6.35 2.93
C ASP A 53 -15.59 -6.91 2.76
N LYS A 54 -16.32 -7.18 3.85
CA LYS A 54 -17.73 -7.59 3.79
C LYS A 54 -18.64 -6.47 3.28
N GLN A 55 -18.44 -5.23 3.73
CA GLN A 55 -19.24 -4.09 3.27
C GLN A 55 -19.05 -3.83 1.77
N ILE A 56 -17.81 -3.92 1.27
CA ILE A 56 -17.51 -3.73 -0.16
C ILE A 56 -18.27 -4.73 -1.04
N ASN A 57 -18.45 -5.97 -0.58
CA ASN A 57 -19.16 -6.99 -1.35
C ASN A 57 -20.68 -6.77 -1.42
N ILE A 58 -21.26 -5.96 -0.53
CA ILE A 58 -22.72 -5.71 -0.48
C ILE A 58 -23.10 -4.31 -0.98
N THR A 59 -22.15 -3.40 -1.02
CA THR A 59 -22.33 -2.01 -1.47
C THR A 59 -22.39 -1.91 -3.00
N ASN A 60 -23.29 -1.05 -3.50
CA ASN A 60 -23.47 -0.81 -4.94
C ASN A 60 -22.87 0.52 -5.43
N SER A 61 -22.43 1.40 -4.52
CA SER A 61 -21.82 2.70 -4.83
C SER A 61 -20.45 2.85 -4.18
N LEU A 62 -19.50 3.43 -4.90
CA LEU A 62 -18.19 3.78 -4.35
C LEU A 62 -18.29 4.76 -3.16
N GLU A 63 -19.38 5.52 -3.08
CA GLU A 63 -19.59 6.56 -2.06
C GLU A 63 -19.93 5.98 -0.68
N GLU A 64 -20.44 4.74 -0.66
CA GLU A 64 -20.72 4.00 0.57
C GLU A 64 -19.47 3.30 1.11
N ILE A 65 -18.36 3.29 0.37
CA ILE A 65 -17.11 2.68 0.80
C ILE A 65 -16.50 3.55 1.91
N LYS A 66 -16.47 3.00 3.12
CA LYS A 66 -15.88 3.64 4.32
C LYS A 66 -14.43 3.21 4.57
N GLU A 67 -13.76 2.59 3.59
CA GLU A 67 -12.38 2.11 3.71
C GLU A 67 -11.35 3.18 3.31
N GLN A 68 -10.61 3.69 4.29
CA GLN A 68 -9.59 4.71 4.07
C GLN A 68 -8.41 4.23 3.20
N SER A 69 -8.01 2.96 3.30
CA SER A 69 -6.86 2.39 2.57
C SER A 69 -7.06 2.32 1.06
N ILE A 70 -8.28 2.01 0.59
CA ILE A 70 -8.61 2.00 -0.84
C ILE A 70 -8.45 3.41 -1.42
N PHE A 71 -9.08 4.40 -0.78
CA PHE A 71 -9.01 5.77 -1.26
C PHE A 71 -7.60 6.32 -1.19
N ASN A 72 -6.84 6.11 -0.12
CA ASN A 72 -5.45 6.55 -0.03
C ASN A 72 -4.58 5.97 -1.16
N SER A 73 -4.81 4.71 -1.52
CA SER A 73 -4.06 4.05 -2.60
C SER A 73 -4.40 4.62 -3.97
N LEU A 74 -5.69 4.86 -4.24
CA LEU A 74 -6.17 5.44 -5.50
C LEU A 74 -5.83 6.93 -5.61
N ASP A 75 -5.96 7.67 -4.52
CA ASP A 75 -5.63 9.11 -4.43
C ASP A 75 -4.16 9.36 -4.76
N ARG A 76 -3.26 8.49 -4.28
CA ARG A 76 -1.84 8.54 -4.66
C ARG A 76 -1.62 8.38 -6.16
N ILE A 77 -2.37 7.49 -6.81
CA ILE A 77 -2.28 7.28 -8.27
C ILE A 77 -2.89 8.47 -9.01
N HIS A 78 -4.04 8.96 -8.55
CA HIS A 78 -4.75 10.07 -9.17
C HIS A 78 -3.94 11.38 -9.10
N LYS A 79 -3.30 11.64 -7.96
CA LYS A 79 -2.46 12.83 -7.72
C LYS A 79 -1.04 12.73 -8.29
N ARG A 80 -0.71 11.67 -9.03
CA ARG A 80 0.61 11.54 -9.66
C ARG A 80 0.84 12.68 -10.65
N SER A 81 2.04 13.26 -10.64
CA SER A 81 2.41 14.27 -11.64
C SER A 81 2.43 13.65 -13.03
N VAL A 82 1.67 14.24 -13.96
CA VAL A 82 1.69 13.86 -15.38
C VAL A 82 2.63 14.82 -16.11
N THR A 83 3.75 14.29 -16.61
CA THR A 83 4.77 15.09 -17.31
C THR A 83 4.66 14.92 -18.83
N LYS A 84 4.96 15.98 -19.61
CA LYS A 84 4.91 15.96 -21.09
C LYS A 84 5.99 15.09 -21.73
N ARG A 85 7.04 14.74 -20.98
CA ARG A 85 8.12 13.83 -21.38
C ARG A 85 8.35 12.87 -20.22
N ALA A 86 8.87 11.67 -20.53
CA ALA A 86 9.37 10.76 -19.50
C ALA A 86 10.36 11.54 -18.61
N THR A 87 10.09 11.52 -17.31
CA THR A 87 10.94 12.15 -16.31
C THR A 87 12.19 11.28 -16.10
N ASN A 88 13.37 11.88 -15.94
CA ASN A 88 14.60 11.15 -15.58
C ASN A 88 14.51 10.52 -14.18
N PHE A 89 13.53 10.97 -13.40
CA PHE A 89 13.08 10.29 -12.20
C PHE A 89 11.98 9.30 -12.63
N VAL A 90 12.18 8.02 -12.39
CA VAL A 90 11.15 6.99 -12.58
C VAL A 90 10.33 6.92 -11.29
N PRO A 91 9.19 7.63 -11.15
CA PRO A 91 8.32 7.43 -10.00
C PRO A 91 7.81 5.99 -10.07
N MET A 92 8.25 5.20 -9.10
CA MET A 92 8.00 3.76 -9.02
C MET A 92 6.54 3.53 -8.64
N ASN A 93 5.65 3.71 -9.63
CA ASN A 93 4.20 3.70 -9.52
C ASN A 93 3.61 2.28 -9.36
N GLY A 94 4.34 1.36 -8.72
CA GLY A 94 3.92 -0.04 -8.49
C GLY A 94 4.78 -1.10 -9.16
N CYS A 95 5.75 -0.72 -9.98
CA CYS A 95 6.80 -1.63 -10.47
C CYS A 95 7.88 -1.86 -9.40
N CYS A 96 8.36 -3.09 -9.27
CA CYS A 96 9.44 -3.45 -8.35
C CYS A 96 10.70 -2.64 -8.64
N VAL A 97 11.33 -2.06 -7.61
CA VAL A 97 12.72 -1.56 -7.73
C VAL A 97 13.64 -2.77 -7.63
N VAL A 98 14.35 -3.03 -8.71
CA VAL A 98 15.25 -4.16 -8.87
C VAL A 98 16.27 -4.18 -7.74
N GLY A 99 16.33 -5.27 -6.98
CA GLY A 99 17.27 -5.45 -5.86
C GLY A 99 16.95 -4.70 -4.57
N SER A 100 15.90 -3.87 -4.50
CA SER A 100 15.61 -3.03 -3.31
C SER A 100 14.88 -3.76 -2.17
N ARG A 101 13.89 -4.60 -2.52
CA ARG A 101 13.02 -5.31 -1.55
C ARG A 101 13.32 -6.79 -1.50
N ARG A 102 13.73 -7.34 -2.64
CA ARG A 102 14.16 -8.72 -2.82
C ARG A 102 15.34 -8.69 -3.75
N LEU A 103 16.28 -9.59 -3.49
CA LEU A 103 17.45 -9.85 -4.31
C LEU A 103 17.60 -11.37 -4.38
N PHE A 104 17.61 -11.92 -5.58
CA PHE A 104 17.91 -13.34 -5.74
C PHE A 104 19.40 -13.50 -6.05
N VAL A 105 20.04 -14.44 -5.39
CA VAL A 105 21.46 -14.77 -5.58
C VAL A 105 21.53 -16.19 -6.15
N SER A 106 22.10 -16.35 -7.33
CA SER A 106 22.31 -17.67 -7.91
C SER A 106 23.44 -18.42 -7.21
N THR A 107 23.57 -19.72 -7.49
CA THR A 107 24.70 -20.55 -7.02
C THR A 107 26.05 -20.04 -7.53
N ASP A 108 26.06 -19.33 -8.66
CA ASP A 108 27.25 -18.71 -9.24
C ASP A 108 27.56 -17.33 -8.62
N GLY A 109 26.72 -16.89 -7.67
CA GLY A 109 26.87 -15.62 -6.97
C GLY A 109 26.33 -14.39 -7.72
N ASP A 110 25.58 -14.59 -8.80
CA ASP A 110 25.00 -13.48 -9.56
C ASP A 110 23.73 -12.95 -8.90
N PHE A 111 23.58 -11.63 -8.97
CA PHE A 111 22.45 -10.90 -8.40
C PHE A 111 21.35 -10.68 -9.44
N PHE A 112 20.11 -10.97 -9.06
CA PHE A 112 18.93 -10.84 -9.89
C PHE A 112 17.81 -10.11 -9.16
N ALA A 113 16.87 -9.56 -9.93
CA ALA A 113 15.79 -8.72 -9.41
C ALA A 113 14.94 -9.43 -8.33
N CYS A 114 14.51 -10.66 -8.59
CA CYS A 114 14.01 -11.62 -7.60
C CYS A 114 13.80 -12.99 -8.26
N GLU A 115 13.55 -14.02 -7.44
CA GLU A 115 13.34 -15.40 -7.85
C GLU A 115 12.11 -15.58 -8.75
N ARG A 116 11.16 -14.64 -8.70
CA ARG A 116 9.87 -14.73 -9.38
C ARG A 116 9.89 -14.22 -10.82
N VAL A 117 10.95 -13.50 -11.22
CA VAL A 117 11.04 -12.88 -12.55
C VAL A 117 11.62 -13.85 -13.59
N GLY A 118 12.10 -15.04 -13.16
CA GLY A 118 12.67 -16.04 -14.06
C GLY A 118 13.96 -15.53 -14.71
N ASN A 119 13.97 -15.41 -16.04
CA ASN A 119 15.14 -14.99 -16.84
C ASN A 119 15.40 -13.47 -16.77
N SER A 120 15.47 -12.91 -15.57
CA SER A 120 15.88 -11.52 -15.39
C SER A 120 17.38 -11.36 -15.69
N PRO A 121 17.83 -10.25 -16.29
CA PRO A 121 19.26 -9.98 -16.44
C PRO A 121 19.93 -9.83 -15.07
N SER A 122 21.17 -10.31 -14.96
CA SER A 122 21.98 -10.08 -13.76
C SER A 122 22.28 -8.59 -13.60
N ILE A 123 22.17 -8.10 -12.38
CA ILE A 123 22.44 -6.72 -11.99
C ILE A 123 23.76 -6.56 -11.22
N GLY A 124 24.49 -7.65 -10.99
CA GLY A 124 25.70 -7.65 -10.17
C GLY A 124 26.15 -9.05 -9.78
N ASN A 125 27.14 -9.13 -8.90
CA ASN A 125 27.68 -10.38 -8.39
C ASN A 125 28.23 -10.18 -6.96
N VAL A 126 28.25 -11.24 -6.15
CA VAL A 126 28.80 -11.24 -4.78
C VAL A 126 30.21 -10.67 -4.66
N ASN A 127 31.04 -10.81 -5.70
CA ASN A 127 32.41 -10.31 -5.70
C ASN A 127 32.52 -8.82 -6.10
N GLN A 128 31.54 -8.29 -6.84
CA GLN A 128 31.59 -6.94 -7.44
C GLN A 128 30.56 -5.98 -6.84
N GLY A 129 29.58 -6.52 -6.10
CA GLY A 129 28.41 -5.76 -5.66
C GLY A 129 27.40 -5.54 -6.78
N ILE A 130 26.54 -4.54 -6.59
CA ILE A 130 25.53 -4.11 -7.58
C ILE A 130 26.20 -3.20 -8.61
N ILE A 131 25.94 -3.47 -9.89
CA ILE A 131 26.49 -2.71 -11.02
C ILE A 131 25.39 -1.80 -11.58
N GLU A 132 25.43 -0.52 -11.23
CA GLU A 132 24.40 0.46 -11.60
C GLU A 132 24.20 0.55 -13.12
N GLU A 133 25.28 0.48 -13.91
CA GLU A 133 25.21 0.53 -15.37
C GLU A 133 24.35 -0.61 -15.97
N LYS A 134 24.41 -1.82 -15.38
CA LYS A 134 23.55 -2.93 -15.80
C LYS A 134 22.08 -2.67 -15.46
N ILE A 135 21.80 -1.97 -14.36
CA ILE A 135 20.44 -1.59 -13.99
C ILE A 135 19.89 -0.57 -14.99
N TYR A 136 20.62 0.52 -15.20
CA TYR A 136 20.18 1.60 -16.09
C TYR A 136 20.08 1.18 -17.55
N SER A 137 20.90 0.24 -18.02
CA SER A 137 20.83 -0.23 -19.42
C SER A 137 19.75 -1.27 -19.70
N LYS A 138 19.21 -1.95 -18.66
CA LYS A 138 18.26 -3.06 -18.82
C LYS A 138 16.87 -2.78 -18.26
N TYR A 139 16.74 -1.85 -17.31
CA TYR A 139 15.49 -1.61 -16.58
C TYR A 139 15.01 -0.16 -16.62
N VAL A 140 15.84 0.76 -17.11
CA VAL A 140 15.52 2.19 -17.29
C VAL A 140 15.63 2.53 -18.78
#